data_AF-A0A1D6FMC8-F1
#
_entry.id   AF-A0A1D6FMC8-F1
#
_cell.length_a   1.000
_cell.length_b   1.000
_cell.length_c   1.000
_cell.angle_alpha   90.00
_cell.angle_beta   90.00
_cell.angle_gamma   90.00
#
_symmetry.space_group_name_H-M   'P 1'
#
loop_
_entity.id
_entity.type
_entity.pdbx_description
1 polymer ?
#
loop_
_entity_poly.entity_id
_entity_poly.type
_entity_poly.pdbx_seq_one_letter_code
_entity_poly.pdbx_strand_id
1 'polypeptide(L)'
;MISPGWSLIQLLRSVWFLPKLWLQAVINANIIAPLVQLLQTAEFDIKKEAAWAISNATSGGTHDQIKYLVAQGCIKPLCDLLVCPDPRIVTVCLEGLENILKVGEAEKNLGAGDVNVYAQMIDDAEGLDKIENLQSHDNTEIYEKAVKMLESYWLEEEDDAMPSGDNPQNGFNFGNQPSVPSGGFNFG
;
A
#
# COMPACT_ATOMS: atom_id res chain seq x y z
N MET A 1 -36.47 22.37 -9.66
CA MET A 1 -36.67 22.19 -11.12
C MET A 1 -35.35 21.70 -11.69
N ILE A 2 -35.29 20.45 -12.15
CA ILE A 2 -34.07 19.81 -12.67
C ILE A 2 -34.16 19.84 -14.20
N SER A 3 -33.17 20.41 -14.88
CA SER A 3 -33.16 20.55 -16.34
C SER A 3 -33.00 19.20 -17.06
N PRO A 4 -33.62 19.02 -18.24
CA PRO A 4 -33.58 17.76 -18.98
C PRO A 4 -32.29 17.68 -19.81
N GLY A 5 -31.33 16.87 -19.37
CA GLY A 5 -30.08 16.70 -20.12
C GLY A 5 -28.96 15.91 -19.45
N TRP A 6 -29.21 15.27 -18.31
CA TRP A 6 -28.19 14.49 -17.61
C TRP A 6 -28.22 13.05 -18.12
N SER A 7 -27.12 12.58 -18.73
CA SER A 7 -26.97 11.14 -19.00
C SER A 7 -26.92 10.37 -17.67
N LEU A 8 -27.29 9.09 -17.66
CA LEU A 8 -27.17 8.22 -16.47
C LEU A 8 -25.76 8.30 -15.85
N ILE A 9 -24.73 8.47 -16.70
CA ILE A 9 -23.32 8.65 -16.31
C ILE A 9 -23.07 10.01 -15.63
N GLN A 10 -23.72 11.09 -16.07
CA GLN A 10 -23.61 12.39 -15.39
C GLN A 10 -24.40 12.43 -14.09
N LEU A 11 -25.51 11.69 -14.01
CA LEU A 11 -26.31 11.53 -12.80
C LEU A 11 -25.59 10.65 -11.77
N LEU A 12 -24.89 9.61 -12.22
CA LEU A 12 -23.89 8.91 -11.42
C LEU A 12 -22.78 9.89 -11.02
N ARG A 13 -22.08 10.57 -11.92
CA ARG A 13 -21.02 11.54 -11.52
C ARG A 13 -21.46 12.62 -10.52
N SER A 14 -22.72 13.09 -10.57
CA SER A 14 -23.24 14.14 -9.68
C SER A 14 -23.81 13.62 -8.35
N VAL A 15 -24.38 12.42 -8.30
CA VAL A 15 -24.81 11.78 -7.03
C VAL A 15 -23.62 11.28 -6.22
N TRP A 16 -22.49 11.00 -6.88
CA TRP A 16 -21.28 10.43 -6.26
C TRP A 16 -20.34 11.50 -5.67
N PHE A 17 -20.73 12.78 -5.73
CA PHE A 17 -19.96 13.91 -5.17
C PHE A 17 -20.34 14.27 -3.72
N LEU A 18 -21.16 13.47 -3.04
CA LEU A 18 -21.53 13.72 -1.63
C LEU A 18 -20.97 12.62 -0.70
N PRO A 19 -19.68 12.68 -0.34
CA PRO A 19 -18.88 11.54 0.15
C PRO A 19 -19.41 10.79 1.38
N LYS A 20 -20.29 11.37 2.20
CA LYS A 20 -20.63 10.82 3.53
C LYS A 20 -21.99 10.10 3.63
N LEU A 21 -22.96 10.39 2.76
CA LEU A 21 -24.32 9.80 2.89
C LEU A 21 -24.58 8.65 1.92
N TRP A 22 -23.99 8.68 0.72
CA TRP A 22 -24.22 7.67 -0.30
C TRP A 22 -23.58 6.32 0.06
N LEU A 23 -22.38 6.31 0.64
CA LEU A 23 -21.69 5.05 0.95
C LEU A 23 -22.47 4.19 1.96
N GLN A 24 -23.01 4.80 3.02
CA GLN A 24 -23.84 4.08 3.99
C GLN A 24 -25.13 3.56 3.32
N ALA A 25 -25.73 4.30 2.39
CA ALA A 25 -26.90 3.85 1.64
C ALA A 25 -26.57 2.70 0.68
N VAL A 26 -25.41 2.73 0.02
CA VAL A 26 -24.93 1.66 -0.88
C VAL A 26 -24.59 0.38 -0.11
N ILE A 27 -23.98 0.51 1.08
CA ILE A 27 -23.72 -0.60 1.99
C ILE A 27 -25.05 -1.19 2.49
N ASN A 28 -25.98 -0.34 2.95
CA ASN A 28 -27.30 -0.79 3.41
C ASN A 28 -28.12 -1.44 2.29
N ALA A 29 -27.90 -1.05 1.03
CA ALA A 29 -28.53 -1.65 -0.15
C ALA A 29 -27.81 -2.93 -0.64
N ASN A 30 -26.72 -3.35 0.02
CA ASN A 30 -25.93 -4.55 -0.32
C ASN A 30 -25.38 -4.54 -1.77
N ILE A 31 -25.09 -3.35 -2.30
CA ILE A 31 -24.65 -3.17 -3.70
C ILE A 31 -23.14 -3.44 -3.86
N ILE A 32 -22.38 -3.47 -2.76
CA ILE A 32 -20.93 -3.67 -2.79
C ILE A 32 -20.55 -5.03 -3.41
N ALA A 33 -21.21 -6.12 -3.02
CA ALA A 33 -20.92 -7.44 -3.56
C ALA A 33 -21.13 -7.53 -5.09
N PRO A 34 -22.27 -7.07 -5.66
CA PRO A 34 -22.44 -6.95 -7.10
C PRO A 34 -21.38 -6.07 -7.77
N LEU A 35 -20.97 -4.97 -7.14
CA LEU A 35 -19.98 -4.05 -7.70
C LEU A 35 -18.58 -4.69 -7.78
N VAL A 36 -18.19 -5.47 -6.78
CA VAL A 36 -16.95 -6.28 -6.81
C VAL A 36 -17.04 -7.36 -7.88
N GLN A 37 -18.19 -8.00 -8.08
CA GLN A 37 -18.37 -8.96 -9.19
C GLN A 37 -18.25 -8.30 -10.56
N LEU A 38 -18.78 -7.09 -10.74
CA LEU A 38 -18.63 -6.35 -11.98
C LEU A 38 -17.16 -6.00 -12.28
N LEU A 39 -16.37 -5.65 -11.25
CA LEU A 39 -14.93 -5.42 -11.40
C LEU A 39 -14.18 -6.63 -11.96
N GLN A 40 -14.65 -7.85 -11.69
CA GLN A 40 -14.04 -9.08 -12.20
C GLN A 40 -14.57 -9.45 -13.58
N THR A 41 -15.90 -9.40 -13.77
CA THR A 41 -16.59 -10.06 -14.89
C THR A 41 -17.09 -9.12 -15.99
N ALA A 42 -17.22 -7.82 -15.72
CA ALA A 42 -17.85 -6.89 -16.64
C ALA A 42 -16.93 -6.44 -17.79
N GLU A 43 -17.50 -5.74 -18.77
CA GLU A 43 -16.72 -5.10 -19.82
C GLU A 43 -15.84 -3.97 -19.24
N PHE A 44 -14.74 -3.67 -19.93
CA PHE A 44 -13.71 -2.76 -19.45
C PHE A 44 -14.27 -1.39 -19.02
N ASP A 45 -15.19 -0.80 -19.78
CA ASP A 45 -15.80 0.49 -19.44
C ASP A 45 -16.59 0.45 -18.13
N ILE A 46 -17.24 -0.68 -17.81
CA ILE A 46 -17.95 -0.87 -16.55
C ILE A 46 -16.95 -1.06 -15.40
N LYS A 47 -15.84 -1.78 -15.64
CA LYS A 47 -14.77 -1.95 -14.65
C LYS A 47 -14.16 -0.61 -14.24
N LYS A 48 -14.03 0.34 -15.17
CA LYS A 48 -13.53 1.69 -14.88
C LYS A 48 -14.41 2.44 -13.89
N GLU A 49 -15.72 2.47 -14.16
CA GLU A 49 -16.68 3.15 -13.28
C GLU A 49 -16.76 2.46 -11.91
N ALA A 50 -16.67 1.12 -11.88
CA ALA A 50 -16.64 0.38 -10.63
C ALA A 50 -15.35 0.61 -9.82
N ALA A 51 -14.18 0.72 -10.46
CA ALA A 51 -12.92 1.05 -9.77
C ALA A 51 -12.97 2.46 -9.17
N TRP A 52 -13.50 3.41 -9.94
CA TRP A 52 -13.70 4.78 -9.48
C TRP A 52 -14.69 4.86 -8.32
N ALA A 53 -15.76 4.07 -8.37
CA ALA A 53 -16.72 3.91 -7.29
C ALA A 53 -16.05 3.44 -5.98
N ILE A 54 -15.19 2.41 -6.05
CA ILE A 54 -14.49 1.91 -4.87
C ILE A 54 -13.48 2.93 -4.33
N SER A 55 -12.69 3.56 -5.19
CA SER A 55 -11.70 4.56 -4.77
C SER A 55 -12.34 5.77 -4.06
N ASN A 56 -13.50 6.21 -4.55
CA ASN A 56 -14.28 7.25 -3.88
C ASN A 56 -14.86 6.76 -2.54
N ALA A 57 -15.34 5.51 -2.50
CA ALA A 57 -15.84 4.92 -1.26
C ALA A 57 -14.75 4.81 -0.19
N THR A 58 -13.52 4.44 -0.57
CA THR A 58 -12.39 4.38 0.38
C THR A 58 -11.88 5.76 0.77
N SER A 59 -12.02 6.78 -0.09
CA SER A 59 -11.64 8.17 0.23
C SER A 59 -12.61 8.86 1.19
N GLY A 60 -13.92 8.59 1.06
CA GLY A 60 -14.97 9.25 1.83
C GLY A 60 -15.53 8.44 3.00
N GLY A 61 -15.20 7.14 3.07
CA GLY A 61 -15.76 6.20 4.04
C GLY A 61 -15.11 6.24 5.41
N THR A 62 -15.81 5.72 6.41
CA THR A 62 -15.24 5.46 7.74
C THR A 62 -14.38 4.20 7.72
N HIS A 63 -13.51 4.02 8.73
CA HIS A 63 -12.68 2.82 8.83
C HIS A 63 -13.52 1.53 8.78
N ASP A 64 -14.67 1.48 9.45
CA ASP A 64 -15.56 0.30 9.43
C ASP A 64 -16.17 0.02 8.05
N GLN A 65 -16.49 1.07 7.29
CA GLN A 65 -16.99 0.91 5.92
C GLN A 65 -15.89 0.38 5.00
N ILE A 66 -14.66 0.86 5.15
CA ILE A 66 -13.50 0.40 4.38
C ILE A 66 -13.20 -1.07 4.69
N LYS A 67 -13.23 -1.46 5.97
CA LYS A 67 -13.15 -2.88 6.39
C LYS A 67 -14.19 -3.74 5.69
N TYR A 68 -15.43 -3.27 5.65
CA TYR A 68 -16.50 -3.98 4.98
C TYR A 68 -16.22 -4.13 3.47
N LEU A 69 -15.75 -3.09 2.79
CA LEU A 69 -15.35 -3.17 1.38
C LEU A 69 -14.25 -4.23 1.16
N VAL A 70 -13.22 -4.23 2.01
CA VAL A 70 -12.13 -5.20 1.97
C VAL A 70 -12.65 -6.63 2.20
N ALA A 71 -13.56 -6.82 3.16
CA ALA A 71 -14.20 -8.10 3.44
C ALA A 71 -15.06 -8.61 2.26
N GLN A 72 -15.53 -7.73 1.37
CA GLN A 72 -16.20 -8.12 0.13
C GLN A 72 -15.22 -8.49 -1.00
N GLY A 73 -13.90 -8.43 -0.77
CA GLY A 73 -12.89 -8.87 -1.73
C GLY A 73 -12.53 -7.81 -2.77
N CYS A 74 -12.60 -6.52 -2.44
CA CYS A 74 -12.27 -5.45 -3.39
C CYS A 74 -10.77 -5.33 -3.73
N ILE A 75 -9.87 -5.89 -2.92
CA ILE A 75 -8.41 -5.76 -3.09
C ILE A 75 -7.94 -6.40 -4.40
N LYS A 76 -8.24 -7.68 -4.61
CA LYS A 76 -7.76 -8.41 -5.80
C LYS A 76 -8.16 -7.74 -7.13
N PRO A 77 -9.41 -7.31 -7.33
CA PRO A 77 -9.78 -6.61 -8.55
C PRO A 77 -9.11 -5.24 -8.72
N LEU A 78 -8.84 -4.52 -7.63
CA LEU A 78 -8.07 -3.26 -7.70
C LEU A 78 -6.62 -3.53 -8.11
N CYS A 79 -5.98 -4.55 -7.53
CA CYS A 79 -4.62 -4.97 -7.91
C CYS A 79 -4.56 -5.38 -9.39
N ASP A 80 -5.56 -6.11 -9.89
CA ASP A 80 -5.61 -6.55 -11.30
C ASP A 80 -5.78 -5.40 -12.29
N LEU A 81 -6.33 -4.26 -11.84
CA LEU A 81 -6.45 -3.06 -12.66
C LEU A 81 -5.19 -2.19 -12.67
N LEU A 82 -4.16 -2.50 -11.87
CA LEU A 82 -2.88 -1.78 -11.89
C LEU A 82 -2.10 -1.99 -13.19
N VAL A 83 -2.34 -3.09 -13.91
CA VAL A 83 -1.74 -3.36 -15.23
C VAL A 83 -2.54 -2.78 -16.40
N CYS A 84 -3.54 -1.93 -16.09
CA CYS A 84 -4.41 -1.32 -17.08
C CYS A 84 -3.63 -0.30 -17.94
N PRO A 85 -3.81 -0.29 -19.28
CA PRO A 85 -3.13 0.66 -20.16
C PRO A 85 -3.64 2.10 -20.03
N ASP A 86 -4.79 2.33 -19.38
CA ASP A 86 -5.31 3.67 -19.11
C ASP A 86 -4.71 4.20 -17.79
N PRO A 87 -3.78 5.18 -17.83
CA PRO A 87 -3.08 5.67 -16.64
C PRO A 87 -4.04 6.21 -15.58
N ARG A 88 -5.19 6.76 -15.99
CA ARG A 88 -6.18 7.31 -15.06
C ARG A 88 -6.76 6.23 -14.16
N ILE A 89 -6.92 5.01 -14.67
CA ILE A 89 -7.45 3.88 -13.91
C ILE A 89 -6.40 3.38 -12.93
N VAL A 90 -5.14 3.31 -13.36
CA VAL A 90 -4.02 2.95 -12.48
C VAL A 90 -3.95 3.92 -11.30
N THR A 91 -3.98 5.24 -11.55
CA THR A 91 -4.00 6.26 -10.49
C THR A 91 -5.16 6.07 -9.50
N VAL A 92 -6.38 5.85 -10.02
CA VAL A 92 -7.58 5.63 -9.19
C VAL A 92 -7.46 4.38 -8.33
N CYS A 93 -6.88 3.30 -8.88
CA CYS A 93 -6.67 2.05 -8.15
C CYS A 93 -5.59 2.21 -7.07
N LEU A 94 -4.48 2.89 -7.38
CA LEU A 94 -3.45 3.23 -6.41
C LEU A 94 -4.02 4.05 -5.25
N GLU A 95 -4.83 5.07 -5.52
CA GLU A 95 -5.50 5.87 -4.48
C GLU A 95 -6.44 5.02 -3.62
N GLY A 96 -7.19 4.10 -4.25
CA GLY A 96 -8.07 3.18 -3.56
C GLY A 96 -7.31 2.27 -2.59
N LEU A 97 -6.21 1.69 -3.05
CA LEU A 97 -5.33 0.82 -2.25
C LEU A 97 -4.59 1.59 -1.16
N GLU A 98 -4.09 2.80 -1.45
CA GLU A 98 -3.43 3.67 -0.47
C GLU A 98 -4.37 4.00 0.70
N ASN A 99 -5.63 4.31 0.42
CA ASN A 99 -6.62 4.58 1.47
C ASN A 99 -6.90 3.35 2.34
N ILE A 100 -6.93 2.15 1.75
CA ILE A 100 -7.08 0.90 2.49
C ILE A 100 -5.85 0.69 3.40
N LEU A 101 -4.64 0.88 2.88
CA LEU A 101 -3.40 0.76 3.64
C LEU A 101 -3.34 1.74 4.83
N LYS A 102 -3.78 2.99 4.64
CA LYS A 102 -3.89 3.99 5.71
C LYS A 102 -4.78 3.51 6.87
N VAL A 103 -5.91 2.87 6.55
CA VAL A 103 -6.79 2.31 7.58
C VAL A 103 -6.07 1.19 8.33
N GLY A 104 -5.35 0.31 7.62
CA GLY A 104 -4.58 -0.76 8.24
C GLY A 104 -3.48 -0.26 9.16
N GLU A 105 -2.79 0.83 8.77
CA GLU A 105 -1.76 1.43 9.60
C GLU A 105 -2.35 2.08 10.85
N ALA A 106 -3.52 2.71 10.72
CA ALA A 106 -4.27 3.22 11.87
C ALA A 106 -4.67 2.08 12.83
N GLU A 107 -5.05 0.91 12.33
CA GLU A 107 -5.39 -0.25 13.17
C GLU A 107 -4.17 -0.87 13.86
N LYS A 108 -3.05 -1.02 13.14
CA LYS A 108 -1.76 -1.45 13.70
C LYS A 108 -1.37 -0.56 14.87
N ASN A 109 -1.44 0.76 14.70
CA ASN A 109 -1.13 1.75 15.74
C ASN A 109 -2.08 1.70 16.95
N LEU A 110 -3.29 1.16 16.79
CA LEU A 110 -4.25 0.95 17.88
C LEU A 110 -4.01 -0.36 18.66
N GLY A 111 -2.96 -1.12 18.32
CA GLY A 111 -2.58 -2.37 19.00
C GLY A 111 -3.33 -3.60 18.48
N ALA A 112 -3.89 -3.54 17.27
CA ALA A 112 -4.60 -4.67 16.65
C ALA A 112 -3.67 -5.73 16.01
N GLY A 113 -2.36 -5.48 15.98
CA GLY A 113 -1.33 -6.40 15.48
C GLY A 113 0.00 -5.67 15.22
N ASP A 114 1.07 -6.42 14.98
CA ASP A 114 2.40 -5.88 14.69
C ASP A 114 2.57 -5.49 13.21
N VAL A 115 1.70 -6.00 12.34
CA VAL A 115 1.76 -5.82 10.88
C VAL A 115 0.45 -5.27 10.32
N ASN A 116 0.55 -4.53 9.22
CA ASN A 116 -0.61 -4.03 8.49
C ASN A 116 -1.26 -5.17 7.69
N VAL A 117 -2.40 -5.69 8.18
CA VAL A 117 -3.09 -6.84 7.57
C VAL A 117 -3.45 -6.56 6.10
N TYR A 118 -3.81 -5.32 5.75
CA TYR A 118 -4.16 -5.01 4.36
C TYR A 118 -2.95 -4.98 3.45
N ALA A 119 -1.75 -4.65 3.95
CA ALA A 119 -0.52 -4.77 3.18
C ALA A 119 -0.26 -6.24 2.81
N GLN A 120 -0.44 -7.17 3.76
CA GLN A 120 -0.34 -8.62 3.48
C GLN A 120 -1.40 -9.06 2.48
N MET A 121 -2.66 -8.61 2.61
CA MET A 121 -3.71 -8.96 1.64
C MET A 121 -3.44 -8.45 0.22
N ILE A 122 -2.76 -7.30 0.09
CA ILE A 122 -2.34 -6.76 -1.21
C ILE A 122 -1.21 -7.60 -1.79
N ASP A 123 -0.25 -8.02 -0.97
CA ASP A 123 0.83 -8.92 -1.37
C ASP A 123 0.29 -10.28 -1.85
N ASP A 124 -0.58 -10.92 -1.06
CA ASP A 124 -1.26 -12.17 -1.41
C ASP A 124 -2.09 -12.08 -2.71
N ALA A 125 -2.50 -10.87 -3.10
CA ALA A 125 -3.23 -10.58 -4.32
C ALA A 125 -2.32 -10.30 -5.55
N GLU A 126 -1.02 -10.56 -5.42
CA GLU A 126 0.02 -10.19 -6.40
C GLU A 126 -0.02 -8.67 -6.69
N GLY A 127 -0.40 -7.88 -5.69
CA GLY A 127 -0.53 -6.43 -5.79
C GLY A 127 0.83 -5.75 -5.62
N LEU A 128 1.67 -6.26 -4.72
CA LEU A 128 3.00 -5.71 -4.45
C LEU A 128 3.87 -5.73 -5.72
N ASP A 129 4.02 -6.89 -6.35
CA ASP A 129 4.76 -7.03 -7.62
C ASP A 129 4.27 -6.05 -8.70
N LYS A 130 2.94 -5.85 -8.79
CA LYS A 130 2.35 -4.91 -9.76
C LYS A 130 2.71 -3.47 -9.42
N ILE A 131 2.68 -3.07 -8.15
CA ILE A 131 3.07 -1.73 -7.69
C ILE A 131 4.57 -1.52 -7.94
N GLU A 132 5.42 -2.51 -7.70
CA GLU A 132 6.85 -2.43 -8.02
C GLU A 132 7.11 -2.20 -9.50
N ASN A 133 6.39 -2.89 -10.37
CA ASN A 133 6.48 -2.70 -11.82
C ASN A 133 6.12 -1.26 -12.25
N LEU A 134 5.21 -0.59 -11.53
CA LEU A 134 4.82 0.79 -11.80
C LEU A 134 5.95 1.81 -11.55
N GLN A 135 7.05 1.41 -10.89
CA GLN A 135 8.25 2.24 -10.78
C GLN A 135 8.96 2.47 -12.14
N SER A 136 8.61 1.70 -13.17
CA SER A 136 9.09 1.89 -14.53
C SER A 136 8.06 2.53 -15.47
N HIS A 137 6.93 3.00 -14.94
CA HIS A 137 5.83 3.53 -15.76
C HIS A 137 6.20 4.87 -16.39
N ASP A 138 5.84 5.08 -17.66
CA ASP A 138 6.12 6.32 -18.43
C ASP A 138 5.45 7.58 -17.84
N ASN A 139 4.53 7.41 -16.88
CA ASN A 139 3.80 8.51 -16.26
C ASN A 139 4.42 8.79 -14.90
N THR A 140 5.04 9.96 -14.78
CA THR A 140 5.74 10.41 -13.58
C THR A 140 4.85 10.41 -12.34
N GLU A 141 3.57 10.73 -12.45
CA GLU A 141 2.65 10.74 -11.30
C GLU A 141 2.41 9.32 -10.76
N ILE A 142 2.27 8.34 -11.66
CA ILE A 142 2.08 6.93 -11.28
C ILE A 142 3.36 6.39 -10.64
N TYR A 143 4.51 6.69 -11.26
CA TYR A 143 5.82 6.36 -10.71
C TYR A 143 6.00 6.90 -9.29
N GLU A 144 5.82 8.22 -9.09
CA GLU A 144 6.00 8.87 -7.79
C GLU A 144 5.05 8.30 -6.73
N LYS A 145 3.79 8.03 -7.09
CA LYS A 145 2.81 7.40 -6.19
C LYS A 145 3.24 5.98 -5.82
N ALA A 146 3.68 5.17 -6.78
CA ALA A 146 4.12 3.80 -6.53
C ALA A 146 5.33 3.76 -5.59
N VAL A 147 6.36 4.57 -5.86
CA VAL A 147 7.54 4.69 -4.99
C VAL A 147 7.14 5.08 -3.58
N LYS A 148 6.35 6.15 -3.44
CA LYS A 148 5.90 6.63 -2.12
C LYS A 148 5.10 5.57 -1.36
N MET A 149 4.24 4.82 -2.04
CA MET A 149 3.47 3.74 -1.41
C MET A 149 4.39 2.62 -0.90
N LEU A 150 5.37 2.20 -1.70
CA LEU A 150 6.34 1.18 -1.28
C LEU A 150 7.16 1.66 -0.08
N GLU A 151 7.66 2.89 -0.13
CA GLU A 151 8.39 3.54 0.97
C GLU A 151 7.58 3.65 2.27
N SER A 152 6.26 3.87 2.17
CA SER A 152 5.43 4.11 3.34
C SER A 152 4.94 2.83 4.04
N TYR A 153 4.81 1.71 3.30
CA TYR A 153 4.12 0.52 3.82
C TYR A 153 4.91 -0.79 3.69
N TRP A 154 5.93 -0.85 2.82
CA TRP A 154 6.71 -2.07 2.56
C TRP A 154 8.22 -1.92 2.76
N LEU A 155 8.73 -0.70 2.85
CA LEU A 155 10.08 -0.48 3.37
C LEU A 155 10.00 -0.55 4.90
N GLU A 156 10.68 -1.56 5.46
CA GLU A 156 11.03 -1.53 6.87
C GLU A 156 11.85 -0.25 7.10
N GLU A 157 11.51 0.52 8.15
CA GLU A 157 12.54 1.35 8.76
C GLU A 157 13.65 0.35 9.10
N GLU A 158 14.72 0.31 8.31
CA GLU A 158 15.97 -0.29 8.77
C GLU A 158 16.16 0.37 10.13
N ASP A 159 15.92 -0.41 11.18
CA ASP A 159 16.27 -0.06 12.54
C ASP A 159 17.77 0.18 12.41
N ASP A 160 18.14 1.46 12.26
CA ASP A 160 19.48 2.01 12.30
C ASP A 160 19.99 1.85 13.75
N ALA A 161 19.82 0.65 14.31
CA ALA A 161 20.74 0.06 15.24
C ALA A 161 22.05 -0.18 14.48
N MET A 162 22.71 0.93 14.10
CA MET A 162 24.16 0.92 14.02
C MET A 162 24.63 0.21 15.30
N PRO A 163 25.33 -0.92 15.22
CA PRO A 163 26.03 -1.41 16.39
C PRO A 163 26.94 -0.25 16.78
N SER A 164 26.66 0.37 17.92
CA SER A 164 27.53 1.39 18.50
C SER A 164 28.84 0.69 18.80
N GLY A 165 29.71 0.67 17.79
CA GLY A 165 31.08 0.26 17.88
C GLY A 165 31.80 1.36 18.61
N ASP A 166 31.74 1.32 19.93
CA ASP A 166 32.84 1.78 20.78
C ASP A 166 32.63 1.35 22.23
N ASN A 167 33.50 0.46 22.71
CA ASN A 167 34.42 0.89 23.74
C ASN A 167 35.71 0.04 23.72
N PRO A 168 36.91 0.67 23.66
CA PRO A 168 38.17 -0.01 23.92
C PRO A 168 38.38 -0.23 25.43
N GLN A 169 39.11 -1.29 25.75
CA GLN A 169 39.78 -1.53 27.03
C GLN A 169 38.93 -2.02 28.22
N ASN A 170 38.95 -3.34 28.45
CA ASN A 170 39.35 -3.85 29.78
C ASN A 170 39.82 -5.32 29.75
N GLY A 171 41.13 -5.47 29.94
CA GLY A 171 41.87 -6.59 30.54
C GLY A 171 41.37 -8.02 30.38
N PHE A 172 42.02 -8.78 29.47
CA PHE A 172 42.18 -10.22 29.64
C PHE A 172 43.63 -10.64 29.39
N ASN A 173 44.25 -11.10 30.48
CA ASN A 173 45.61 -11.59 30.62
C ASN A 173 45.74 -13.01 30.03
N PHE A 174 46.54 -13.18 28.97
CA PHE A 174 47.03 -14.49 28.54
C PHE A 174 48.55 -14.52 28.69
N GLY A 175 48.98 -15.07 29.81
CA GLY A 175 50.36 -15.48 29.99
C GLY A 175 50.71 -16.65 29.08
N ASN A 176 52.00 -16.71 28.76
CA ASN A 176 52.77 -17.86 28.29
C ASN A 176 53.03 -17.95 26.77
N GLN A 177 54.19 -17.43 26.33
CA GLN A 177 55.19 -18.19 25.55
C GLN A 177 56.53 -17.42 25.43
N PRO A 178 57.66 -18.11 25.13
CA PRO A 178 58.95 -17.83 25.77
C PRO A 178 59.92 -16.95 24.95
N SER A 179 60.86 -16.39 25.72
CA SER A 179 62.10 -15.70 25.38
C SER A 179 62.73 -15.97 24.00
N VAL A 180 62.88 -14.88 23.24
CA VAL A 180 63.83 -14.75 22.12
C VAL A 180 65.29 -14.67 22.62
N PRO A 181 66.27 -15.29 21.95
CA PRO A 181 67.68 -15.14 22.29
C PRO A 181 68.24 -13.81 21.77
N SER A 182 68.82 -13.02 22.67
CA SER A 182 69.56 -11.79 22.34
C SER A 182 70.98 -12.16 21.88
N GLY A 183 71.19 -12.20 20.56
CA GLY A 183 72.49 -12.46 19.92
C GLY A 183 72.97 -11.21 19.19
N GLY A 184 73.92 -10.50 19.80
CA GLY A 184 74.44 -9.22 19.34
C GLY A 184 75.42 -9.31 18.17
N PHE A 185 75.52 -8.20 17.43
CA PHE A 185 76.59 -7.94 16.47
C PHE A 185 77.57 -6.93 17.10
N ASN A 186 78.84 -7.31 17.24
CA ASN A 186 79.94 -6.42 17.63
C ASN A 186 80.92 -6.30 16.44
N PHE A 187 81.29 -5.08 16.09
CA PHE A 187 82.38 -4.80 15.15
C PHE A 187 83.67 -4.60 15.94
N GLY A 188 84.66 -5.44 15.66
CA GLY A 188 86.03 -5.40 16.17
C GLY A 188 86.89 -6.41 15.44
#